data_AF-A0A4Q3WBA9-F1
#
_entry.id   AF-A0A4Q3WBA9-F1
#
_cell.length_a   1.000
_cell.length_b   1.000
_cell.length_c   1.000
_cell.angle_alpha   90.00
_cell.angle_beta   90.00
_cell.angle_gamma   90.00
#
_symmetry.space_group_name_H-M   'P 1'
#
loop_
_entity.id
_entity.type
_entity.pdbx_description
1 polymer ?
#
loop_
_entity_poly.entity_id
_entity_poly.type
_entity_poly.pdbx_seq_one_letter_code
_entity_poly.pdbx_strand_id
1 'polypeptide(L)'
;QEKGKRPFLPLSHEDLESVEGDPPVDWDFLLNAVTSLPTGTDSASAYEKAIEALLTALFYPDLVHPVYQHEIHDGRKRIDIKYTNMGGAGFFAWLSVHYTAPQIFVECKNYGGKVANPELDQLSGRFGRSRGTFGILVCRQLDDKARFQQRCRDTAKDDRGFIIALDDADLTALVEARKASDENSYREFPLLQQRFDYLIS
;
A
#
# COMPACT_ATOMS: atom_id res chain seq x y z
N GLN A 1 6.84 -31.89 28.53
CA GLN A 1 7.33 -30.77 27.70
C GLN A 1 6.44 -30.71 26.47
N GLU A 2 5.34 -29.96 26.53
CA GLU A 2 4.45 -29.79 25.39
C GLU A 2 5.01 -28.70 24.47
N LYS A 3 5.15 -29.05 23.19
CA LYS A 3 5.58 -28.20 22.10
C LYS A 3 4.72 -26.93 22.07
N GLY A 4 5.36 -25.77 22.09
CA GLY A 4 4.69 -24.48 21.96
C GLY A 4 3.77 -24.48 20.73
N LYS A 5 2.47 -24.32 20.96
CA LYS A 5 1.51 -23.97 19.92
C LYS A 5 2.06 -22.73 19.22
N ARG A 6 2.45 -22.86 17.96
CA ARG A 6 2.74 -21.71 17.10
C ARG A 6 1.54 -20.77 17.20
N PRO A 7 1.75 -19.44 17.35
CA PRO A 7 0.63 -18.51 17.34
C PRO A 7 -0.14 -18.73 16.04
N PHE A 8 -1.46 -18.90 16.14
CA PHE A 8 -2.33 -18.98 14.98
C PHE A 8 -2.19 -17.67 14.22
N LEU A 9 -1.56 -17.71 13.04
CA LEU A 9 -1.56 -16.57 12.13
C LEU A 9 -3.02 -16.37 11.66
N PRO A 10 -3.47 -15.12 11.49
CA PRO A 10 -4.76 -14.87 10.88
C PRO A 10 -4.81 -15.54 9.50
N LEU A 11 -5.96 -16.16 9.20
CA LEU A 11 -6.22 -16.86 7.94
C LEU A 11 -5.97 -15.91 6.76
N SER A 12 -5.20 -16.36 5.77
CA SER A 12 -5.05 -15.71 4.47
C SER A 12 -6.35 -15.77 3.66
N HIS A 13 -6.41 -15.10 2.50
CA HIS A 13 -7.54 -15.28 1.58
C HIS A 13 -7.67 -16.75 1.16
N GLU A 14 -6.56 -17.42 0.84
CA GLU A 14 -6.53 -18.84 0.47
C GLU A 14 -7.04 -19.74 1.61
N ASP A 15 -6.70 -19.40 2.86
CA ASP A 15 -7.21 -20.12 4.03
C ASP A 15 -8.72 -19.89 4.23
N LEU A 16 -9.22 -18.65 4.05
CA LEU A 16 -10.64 -18.34 4.12
C LEU A 16 -11.43 -19.01 2.99
N GLU A 17 -10.90 -18.98 1.76
CA GLU A 17 -11.45 -19.67 0.59
C GLU A 17 -11.62 -21.17 0.88
N SER A 18 -10.61 -21.80 1.49
CA SER A 18 -10.65 -23.22 1.86
C SER A 18 -11.72 -23.57 2.91
N VAL A 19 -12.15 -22.59 3.71
CA VAL A 19 -13.11 -22.73 4.80
C VAL A 19 -14.52 -22.30 4.39
N GLU A 20 -14.66 -21.24 3.59
CA GLU A 20 -15.93 -20.62 3.21
C GLU A 20 -16.41 -21.02 1.79
N GLY A 21 -15.55 -21.62 0.97
CA GLY A 21 -15.90 -22.04 -0.39
C GLY A 21 -15.97 -20.89 -1.39
N ASP A 22 -15.37 -19.75 -1.06
CA ASP A 22 -15.26 -18.60 -1.94
C ASP A 22 -14.30 -18.87 -3.12
N PRO A 23 -14.56 -18.27 -4.29
CA PRO A 23 -13.69 -18.41 -5.45
C PRO A 23 -12.31 -17.80 -5.18
N PRO A 24 -11.23 -18.38 -5.73
CA PRO A 24 -9.88 -17.87 -5.56
C PRO A 24 -9.73 -16.44 -6.08
N VAL A 25 -8.93 -15.62 -5.39
CA VAL A 25 -8.64 -14.25 -5.85
C VAL A 25 -8.07 -14.27 -7.28
N ASP A 26 -8.77 -13.62 -8.21
CA ASP A 26 -8.30 -13.42 -9.58
C ASP A 26 -7.35 -12.21 -9.65
N TRP A 27 -6.07 -12.48 -9.42
CA TRP A 27 -5.00 -11.47 -9.42
C TRP A 27 -4.86 -10.73 -10.75
N ASP A 28 -5.04 -11.45 -11.87
CA ASP A 28 -4.91 -10.87 -13.20
C ASP A 28 -6.11 -9.94 -13.48
N PHE A 29 -7.31 -10.31 -13.06
CA PHE A 29 -8.47 -9.43 -13.11
C PHE A 29 -8.27 -8.14 -12.31
N LEU A 30 -7.81 -8.24 -11.06
CA LEU A 30 -7.57 -7.07 -10.21
C LEU A 30 -6.49 -6.14 -10.78
N LEU A 31 -5.38 -6.70 -11.27
CA LEU A 31 -4.33 -5.90 -11.90
C LEU A 31 -4.82 -5.26 -13.20
N ASN A 32 -5.56 -5.99 -14.04
CA ASN A 32 -6.12 -5.46 -15.28
C ASN A 32 -7.16 -4.35 -15.03
N ALA A 33 -7.94 -4.44 -13.95
CA ALA A 33 -8.88 -3.38 -13.56
C ALA A 33 -8.17 -2.05 -13.28
N VAL A 34 -6.90 -2.09 -12.86
CA VAL A 34 -6.06 -0.90 -12.65
C VAL A 34 -5.42 -0.45 -13.98
N THR A 35 -4.71 -1.34 -14.66
CA THR A 35 -3.83 -0.98 -15.79
C THR A 35 -4.59 -0.66 -17.07
N SER A 36 -5.79 -1.20 -17.25
CA SER A 36 -6.64 -0.94 -18.44
C SER A 36 -7.34 0.42 -18.42
N LEU A 37 -7.43 1.08 -17.26
CA LEU A 37 -8.07 2.39 -17.16
C LEU A 37 -7.23 3.45 -17.90
N PRO A 38 -7.87 4.39 -18.62
CA PRO A 38 -7.15 5.51 -19.21
C PRO A 38 -6.53 6.37 -18.10
N THR A 39 -5.40 7.01 -18.39
CA THR A 39 -4.83 8.02 -17.49
C THR A 39 -5.59 9.33 -17.64
N GLY A 40 -5.61 10.14 -16.58
CA GLY A 40 -6.29 11.43 -16.53
C GLY A 40 -7.26 11.55 -15.35
N THR A 41 -7.80 12.76 -15.19
CA THR A 41 -8.76 13.09 -14.12
C THR A 41 -10.11 12.39 -14.31
N ASP A 42 -10.50 12.13 -15.56
CA ASP A 42 -11.83 11.62 -15.91
C ASP A 42 -12.08 10.21 -15.37
N SER A 43 -11.01 9.41 -15.24
CA SER A 43 -11.01 8.04 -14.70
C SER A 43 -10.39 7.95 -13.30
N ALA A 44 -10.06 9.08 -12.65
CA ALA A 44 -9.36 9.08 -11.36
C ALA A 44 -10.11 8.31 -10.27
N SER A 45 -11.42 8.56 -10.10
CA SER A 45 -12.22 7.84 -9.10
C SER A 45 -12.38 6.35 -9.40
N ALA A 46 -12.38 5.96 -10.69
CA ALA A 46 -12.41 4.55 -11.07
C ALA A 46 -11.07 3.87 -10.76
N TYR A 47 -9.97 4.59 -11.01
CA TYR A 47 -8.61 4.13 -10.71
C TYR A 47 -8.40 3.96 -9.20
N GLU A 48 -8.80 4.94 -8.39
CA GLU A 48 -8.74 4.85 -6.92
C GLU A 48 -9.46 3.60 -6.38
N LYS A 49 -10.66 3.30 -6.88
CA LYS A 49 -11.41 2.10 -6.49
C LYS A 49 -10.72 0.80 -6.93
N ALA A 50 -10.14 0.80 -8.13
CA ALA A 50 -9.37 -0.35 -8.61
C ALA A 50 -8.11 -0.58 -7.76
N ILE A 51 -7.41 0.50 -7.38
CA ILE A 51 -6.27 0.43 -6.46
C ILE A 51 -6.70 -0.05 -5.08
N GLU A 52 -7.82 0.45 -4.53
CA GLU A 52 -8.36 -0.04 -3.26
C GLU A 52 -8.61 -1.55 -3.29
N ALA A 53 -9.30 -2.04 -4.32
CA ALA A 53 -9.59 -3.47 -4.47
C ALA A 53 -8.30 -4.29 -4.57
N LEU A 54 -7.36 -3.87 -5.40
CA LEU A 54 -6.07 -4.56 -5.59
C LEU A 54 -5.24 -4.58 -4.29
N LEU A 55 -5.07 -3.45 -3.63
CA LEU A 55 -4.26 -3.36 -2.41
C LEU A 55 -4.92 -4.06 -1.23
N THR A 56 -6.26 -4.03 -1.13
CA THR A 56 -7.00 -4.78 -0.11
C THR A 56 -6.74 -6.28 -0.26
N ALA A 57 -6.78 -6.81 -1.49
CA ALA A 57 -6.48 -8.21 -1.74
C ALA A 57 -5.00 -8.53 -1.48
N LEU A 58 -4.06 -7.71 -1.98
CA LEU A 58 -2.62 -7.93 -1.85
C LEU A 58 -2.15 -7.91 -0.39
N PHE A 59 -2.65 -6.96 0.41
CA PHE A 59 -2.14 -6.72 1.75
C PHE A 59 -2.96 -7.39 2.86
N TYR A 60 -4.02 -8.12 2.54
CA TYR A 60 -4.71 -8.94 3.53
C TYR A 60 -3.83 -10.13 3.97
N PRO A 61 -3.77 -10.47 5.28
CA PRO A 61 -4.52 -9.91 6.40
C PRO A 61 -3.82 -8.77 7.14
N ASP A 62 -2.69 -8.26 6.63
CA ASP A 62 -1.89 -7.24 7.31
C ASP A 62 -2.57 -5.87 7.33
N LEU A 63 -3.18 -5.46 6.22
CA LEU A 63 -3.92 -4.21 6.12
C LEU A 63 -5.42 -4.50 5.96
N VAL A 64 -6.22 -3.99 6.89
CA VAL A 64 -7.66 -4.27 6.96
C VAL A 64 -8.47 -2.99 7.20
N HIS A 65 -9.79 -3.13 7.11
CA HIS A 65 -10.75 -2.03 7.27
C HIS A 65 -10.40 -0.83 6.37
N PRO A 66 -10.33 -1.02 5.03
CA PRO A 66 -10.16 0.09 4.12
C PRO A 66 -11.28 1.11 4.33
N VAL A 67 -10.89 2.38 4.46
CA VAL A 67 -11.82 3.50 4.47
C VAL A 67 -11.50 4.36 3.26
N TYR A 68 -12.35 4.28 2.25
CA TYR A 68 -12.33 5.18 1.11
C TYR A 68 -12.82 6.57 1.55
N GLN A 69 -12.01 7.62 1.37
CA GLN A 69 -12.32 8.97 1.86
C GLN A 69 -12.36 10.02 0.72
N HIS A 70 -13.30 9.84 -0.19
CA HIS A 70 -13.65 10.85 -1.18
C HIS A 70 -14.57 11.92 -0.56
N GLU A 71 -14.04 13.10 -0.18
CA GLU A 71 -14.91 14.21 0.33
C GLU A 71 -15.90 14.65 -0.75
N ILE A 72 -17.17 14.55 -0.42
CA ILE A 72 -18.23 15.36 -1.02
C ILE A 72 -18.63 16.38 0.05
N HIS A 73 -18.36 17.67 -0.23
CA HIS A 73 -18.70 18.88 0.55
C HIS A 73 -17.84 19.24 1.79
N ASP A 74 -17.19 20.42 1.71
CA ASP A 74 -16.44 21.17 2.74
C ASP A 74 -14.98 20.84 3.09
N GLY A 75 -14.33 20.02 2.27
CA GLY A 75 -13.14 20.50 1.54
C GLY A 75 -11.88 20.81 2.33
N ARG A 76 -11.58 20.13 3.45
CA ARG A 76 -10.31 20.35 4.16
C ARG A 76 -9.73 19.04 4.62
N LYS A 77 -8.88 18.54 3.73
CA LYS A 77 -7.92 17.43 3.87
C LYS A 77 -8.51 16.04 3.51
N ARG A 78 -8.48 15.68 2.21
CA ARG A 78 -8.73 14.32 1.64
C ARG A 78 -7.50 13.40 1.58
N ILE A 79 -7.69 12.10 1.80
CA ILE A 79 -6.73 11.02 1.49
C ILE A 79 -7.54 9.97 0.76
N ASP A 80 -7.01 9.35 -0.29
CA ASP A 80 -7.85 8.49 -1.11
C ASP A 80 -8.28 7.23 -0.34
N ILE A 81 -7.34 6.54 0.32
CA ILE A 81 -7.61 5.32 1.08
C ILE A 81 -6.83 5.33 2.41
N LYS A 82 -7.46 4.83 3.46
CA LYS A 82 -6.82 4.58 4.75
C LYS A 82 -7.06 3.14 5.20
N TYR A 83 -6.00 2.43 5.53
CA TYR A 83 -6.05 1.10 6.14
C TYR A 83 -5.70 1.14 7.62
N THR A 84 -6.21 0.17 8.38
CA THR A 84 -5.71 -0.16 9.71
C THR A 84 -4.62 -1.22 9.57
N ASN A 85 -3.46 -0.95 10.17
CA ASN A 85 -2.37 -1.91 10.19
C ASN A 85 -2.59 -2.92 11.31
N MET A 86 -2.88 -4.17 10.94
CA MET A 86 -3.03 -5.32 11.81
C MET A 86 -1.93 -6.36 11.54
N GLY A 87 -0.80 -5.91 10.98
CA GLY A 87 0.32 -6.75 10.59
C GLY A 87 0.81 -7.64 11.73
N GLY A 88 0.79 -8.95 11.50
CA GLY A 88 1.21 -9.97 12.47
C GLY A 88 2.54 -10.66 12.11
N ALA A 89 2.99 -10.54 10.87
CA ALA A 89 4.29 -11.02 10.38
C ALA A 89 4.77 -10.15 9.20
N GLY A 90 6.01 -10.39 8.75
CA GLY A 90 6.57 -9.74 7.57
C GLY A 90 6.69 -8.22 7.66
N PHE A 91 6.55 -7.55 6.51
CA PHE A 91 6.87 -6.12 6.35
C PHE A 91 6.03 -5.22 7.26
N PHE A 92 4.71 -5.37 7.29
CA PHE A 92 3.83 -4.48 8.05
C PHE A 92 3.91 -4.67 9.57
N ALA A 93 4.23 -5.88 10.01
CA ALA A 93 4.53 -6.15 11.42
C ALA A 93 5.87 -5.53 11.83
N TRP A 94 6.92 -5.75 11.02
CA TRP A 94 8.23 -5.11 11.23
C TRP A 94 8.08 -3.58 11.26
N LEU A 95 7.35 -3.01 10.30
CA LEU A 95 7.08 -1.58 10.22
C LEU A 95 6.45 -1.07 11.52
N SER A 96 5.46 -1.76 12.08
CA SER A 96 4.76 -1.36 13.32
C SER A 96 5.64 -1.37 14.57
N VAL A 97 6.68 -2.21 14.59
CA VAL A 97 7.62 -2.30 15.73
C VAL A 97 8.64 -1.17 15.68
N HIS A 98 9.11 -0.83 14.48
CA HIS A 98 10.22 0.12 14.31
C HIS A 98 9.76 1.55 14.00
N TYR A 99 8.55 1.70 13.45
CA TYR A 99 7.97 2.97 13.04
C TYR A 99 6.50 3.03 13.46
N THR A 100 6.04 4.17 13.96
CA THR A 100 4.63 4.30 14.37
C THR A 100 3.77 4.26 13.12
N ALA A 101 3.15 3.12 12.81
CA ALA A 101 2.34 2.92 11.61
C ALA A 101 1.00 2.20 11.90
N PRO A 102 0.18 2.67 12.86
CA PRO A 102 -1.12 2.06 13.15
C PRO A 102 -2.14 2.24 12.01
N GLN A 103 -1.94 3.26 11.17
CA GLN A 103 -2.72 3.48 9.95
C GLN A 103 -1.76 3.62 8.77
N ILE A 104 -2.17 3.07 7.63
CA ILE A 104 -1.45 3.22 6.37
C ILE A 104 -2.31 4.08 5.45
N PHE A 105 -1.79 5.25 5.11
CA PHE A 105 -2.44 6.17 4.18
C PHE A 105 -1.99 5.87 2.77
N VAL A 106 -2.93 5.76 1.84
CA VAL A 106 -2.65 5.57 0.43
C VAL A 106 -3.24 6.73 -0.36
N GLU A 107 -2.39 7.37 -1.15
CA GLU A 107 -2.76 8.42 -2.09
C GLU A 107 -2.58 7.87 -3.51
N CYS A 108 -3.59 8.01 -4.36
CA CYS A 108 -3.64 7.48 -5.72
C CYS A 108 -3.62 8.62 -6.73
N LYS A 109 -2.76 8.51 -7.75
CA LYS A 109 -2.63 9.50 -8.81
C LYS A 109 -2.78 8.85 -10.18
N ASN A 110 -3.96 9.03 -10.77
CA ASN A 110 -4.26 8.50 -12.09
C ASN A 110 -3.69 9.35 -13.25
N TYR A 111 -2.50 9.95 -13.13
CA TYR A 111 -1.85 10.63 -14.24
C TYR A 111 -0.45 10.09 -14.43
N GLY A 112 -0.05 9.95 -15.70
CA GLY A 112 1.36 9.75 -16.04
C GLY A 112 2.07 11.11 -16.07
N GLY A 113 3.23 11.23 -15.43
CA GLY A 113 4.05 12.43 -15.51
C GLY A 113 4.60 12.93 -14.17
N LYS A 114 4.61 14.25 -13.99
CA LYS A 114 5.19 14.96 -12.82
C LYS A 114 4.34 14.79 -11.56
N VAL A 115 4.41 13.62 -10.93
CA VAL A 115 4.16 13.55 -9.49
C VAL A 115 5.18 14.47 -8.81
N ALA A 116 4.69 15.46 -8.07
CA ALA A 116 5.50 16.56 -7.57
C ALA A 116 5.57 16.57 -6.04
N ASN A 117 6.23 17.60 -5.49
CA ASN A 117 6.33 17.79 -4.05
C ASN A 117 4.97 18.00 -3.35
N PRO A 118 3.98 18.70 -3.95
CA PRO A 118 2.68 18.89 -3.31
C PRO A 118 1.98 17.59 -2.89
N GLU A 119 2.18 16.49 -3.61
CA GLU A 119 1.60 15.19 -3.30
C GLU A 119 2.29 14.53 -2.09
N LEU A 120 3.61 14.61 -2.01
CA LEU A 120 4.37 14.17 -0.83
C LEU A 120 4.04 15.02 0.40
N ASP A 121 3.91 16.34 0.22
CA ASP A 121 3.55 17.27 1.29
C ASP A 121 2.11 17.04 1.76
N GLN A 122 1.20 16.71 0.84
CA GLN A 122 -0.17 16.35 1.15
C GLN A 122 -0.26 15.10 2.02
N LEU A 123 0.49 14.05 1.67
CA LEU A 123 0.52 12.78 2.40
C LEU A 123 1.25 12.91 3.74
N SER A 124 2.42 13.55 3.77
CA SER A 124 3.16 13.81 5.01
C SER A 124 2.38 14.67 6.00
N GLY A 125 1.61 15.65 5.52
CA GLY A 125 0.71 16.45 6.36
C GLY A 125 -0.41 15.67 7.05
N ARG A 126 -0.58 14.37 6.74
CA ARG A 126 -1.57 13.45 7.34
C ARG A 126 -1.00 12.62 8.45
N PHE A 127 0.32 12.52 8.49
CA PHE A 127 0.99 11.84 9.55
C PHE A 127 0.80 12.57 10.87
N GLY A 128 1.05 11.85 11.94
CA GLY A 128 0.95 12.39 13.28
C GLY A 128 1.04 11.28 14.30
N ARG A 129 1.30 11.67 15.54
CA ARG A 129 1.62 10.73 16.62
C ARG A 129 0.61 9.58 16.79
N SER A 130 -0.69 9.85 16.63
CA SER A 130 -1.76 8.85 16.76
C SER A 130 -2.17 8.19 15.44
N ARG A 131 -1.82 8.80 14.30
CA ARG A 131 -2.20 8.35 12.96
C ARG A 131 -1.11 7.51 12.30
N GLY A 132 0.13 7.67 12.73
CA GLY A 132 1.30 7.06 12.15
C GLY A 132 2.10 7.99 11.26
N THR A 133 3.24 7.49 10.79
CA THR A 133 4.25 8.22 10.00
C THR A 133 4.58 7.54 8.69
N PHE A 134 3.79 6.56 8.24
CA PHE A 134 4.02 5.83 7.00
C PHE A 134 2.84 5.98 6.03
N GLY A 135 3.14 6.09 4.75
CA GLY A 135 2.15 6.11 3.67
C GLY A 135 2.69 5.57 2.36
N ILE A 136 1.76 5.27 1.44
CA ILE A 136 2.04 4.77 0.10
C ILE A 136 1.46 5.77 -0.90
N LEU A 137 2.26 6.17 -1.88
CA LEU A 137 1.81 6.93 -3.03
C LEU A 137 1.76 6.00 -4.23
N VAL A 138 0.59 5.82 -4.81
CA VAL A 138 0.39 5.00 -6.00
C VAL A 138 0.14 5.91 -7.19
N CYS A 139 0.81 5.66 -8.31
CA CYS A 139 0.65 6.44 -9.53
C CYS A 139 0.78 5.57 -10.78
N ARG A 140 0.42 6.12 -11.94
CA ARG A 140 0.54 5.37 -13.21
C ARG A 140 1.98 5.16 -13.62
N GLN A 141 2.76 6.24 -13.58
CA GLN A 141 4.15 6.24 -14.00
C GLN A 141 4.90 7.41 -13.35
N LEU A 142 6.17 7.19 -13.02
CA LEU A 142 7.11 8.21 -12.59
C LEU A 142 8.10 8.53 -13.72
N ASP A 143 8.14 9.78 -14.18
CA ASP A 143 9.07 10.21 -15.24
C ASP A 143 10.54 9.98 -14.87
N ASP A 144 10.90 10.40 -13.65
CA ASP A 144 12.23 10.22 -13.07
C ASP A 144 12.07 9.56 -11.69
N LYS A 145 11.91 8.24 -11.74
CA LYS A 145 11.68 7.41 -10.55
C LYS A 145 12.78 7.56 -9.51
N ALA A 146 14.03 7.67 -9.93
CA ALA A 146 15.17 7.86 -9.04
C ALA A 146 15.10 9.20 -8.30
N ARG A 147 14.81 10.29 -9.02
CA ARG A 147 14.62 11.61 -8.41
C ARG A 147 13.41 11.66 -7.50
N PHE A 148 12.32 10.98 -7.85
CA PHE A 148 11.13 10.93 -7.00
C PHE A 148 11.41 10.16 -5.70
N GLN A 149 12.13 9.05 -5.78
CA GLN A 149 12.59 8.30 -4.61
C GLN A 149 13.53 9.14 -3.73
N GLN A 150 14.42 9.92 -4.33
CA GLN A 150 15.27 10.84 -3.59
C GLN A 150 14.43 11.85 -2.77
N ARG A 151 13.36 12.40 -3.35
CA ARG A 151 12.44 13.30 -2.61
C ARG A 151 11.71 12.61 -1.46
N CYS A 152 11.34 11.34 -1.64
CA CYS A 152 10.75 10.54 -0.57
C CYS A 152 11.75 10.34 0.58
N ARG A 153 13.01 10.07 0.25
CA ARG A 153 14.12 9.97 1.22
C ARG A 153 14.37 11.30 1.93
N ASP A 154 14.39 12.42 1.21
CA ASP A 154 14.53 13.75 1.80
C ASP A 154 13.38 14.03 2.80
N THR A 155 12.15 13.65 2.45
CA THR A 155 10.97 13.75 3.34
C THR A 155 11.16 12.94 4.63
N ALA A 156 11.69 11.73 4.52
CA ALA A 156 12.00 10.88 5.67
C ALA A 156 13.11 11.49 6.55
N LYS A 157 14.18 12.01 5.93
CA LYS A 157 15.30 12.66 6.63
C LYS A 157 14.93 13.96 7.33
N ASP A 158 13.93 14.66 6.80
CA ASP A 158 13.34 15.85 7.42
C ASP A 158 12.37 15.51 8.58
N ASP A 159 12.25 14.23 8.96
CA ASP A 159 11.34 13.73 10.00
C ASP A 159 9.85 14.05 9.70
N ARG A 160 9.52 14.15 8.41
CA ARG A 160 8.14 14.36 7.91
C ARG A 160 7.43 13.06 7.57
N GLY A 161 8.01 11.92 7.97
CA GLY A 161 7.51 10.56 7.77
C GLY A 161 8.00 9.88 6.50
N PHE A 162 7.57 8.63 6.33
CA PHE A 162 8.08 7.68 5.36
C PHE A 162 7.02 7.44 4.27
N ILE A 163 7.38 7.72 3.03
CA ILE A 163 6.49 7.54 1.88
C ILE A 163 7.15 6.62 0.88
N ILE A 164 6.50 5.49 0.57
CA ILE A 164 6.90 4.63 -0.54
C ILE A 164 6.06 4.98 -1.77
N ALA A 165 6.72 5.22 -2.90
CA ALA A 165 6.06 5.44 -4.18
C ALA A 165 6.04 4.16 -5.02
N LEU A 166 4.86 3.81 -5.55
CA LEU A 166 4.61 2.65 -6.39
C LEU A 166 4.00 3.11 -7.72
N ASP A 167 4.57 2.65 -8.84
CA ASP A 167 3.97 2.81 -10.17
C ASP A 167 3.29 1.52 -10.65
N ASP A 168 2.65 1.54 -11.82
CA ASP A 168 1.98 0.36 -12.40
C ASP A 168 2.95 -0.85 -12.55
N ALA A 169 4.25 -0.59 -12.77
CA ALA A 169 5.26 -1.64 -12.85
C ALA A 169 5.58 -2.25 -11.46
N ASP A 170 5.63 -1.44 -10.42
CA ASP A 170 5.75 -1.93 -9.04
C ASP A 170 4.52 -2.73 -8.61
N LEU A 171 3.30 -2.28 -8.97
CA LEU A 171 2.06 -3.02 -8.70
C LEU A 171 2.07 -4.38 -9.40
N THR A 172 2.50 -4.41 -10.67
CA THR A 172 2.67 -5.67 -11.42
C THR A 172 3.67 -6.60 -10.71
N ALA A 173 4.81 -6.07 -10.26
CA ALA A 173 5.81 -6.86 -9.54
C ALA A 173 5.28 -7.41 -8.21
N LEU A 174 4.46 -6.64 -7.48
CA LEU A 174 3.80 -7.11 -6.25
C LEU A 174 2.82 -8.25 -6.53
N VAL A 175 2.02 -8.13 -7.59
CA VAL A 175 1.06 -9.18 -8.01
C VAL A 175 1.78 -10.45 -8.43
N GLU A 176 2.82 -10.35 -9.25
CA GLU A 176 3.60 -11.52 -9.68
C GLU A 176 4.34 -12.18 -8.50
N ALA A 177 4.87 -11.38 -7.57
CA ALA A 177 5.43 -11.91 -6.33
C ALA A 177 4.36 -12.64 -5.51
N ARG A 178 3.14 -12.09 -5.42
CA ARG A 178 2.04 -12.71 -4.68
C ARG A 178 1.61 -14.05 -5.29
N LYS A 179 1.57 -14.16 -6.62
CA LYS A 179 1.26 -15.39 -7.36
C LYS A 179 2.34 -16.45 -7.20
N ALA A 180 3.60 -16.05 -7.02
CA ALA A 180 4.75 -16.96 -6.86
C ALA A 180 5.07 -17.30 -5.40
N SER A 181 4.50 -16.59 -4.43
CA SER A 181 4.75 -16.79 -3.00
C SER A 181 4.03 -18.03 -2.49
N ASP A 182 4.60 -18.64 -1.45
CA ASP A 182 3.90 -19.64 -0.65
C ASP A 182 3.19 -18.98 0.55
N GLU A 183 2.37 -19.76 1.26
CA GLU A 183 1.63 -19.33 2.46
C GLU A 183 2.51 -18.71 3.55
N ASN A 184 3.83 -18.97 3.56
CA ASN A 184 4.73 -18.47 4.60
C ASN A 184 5.46 -17.17 4.21
N SER A 185 5.48 -16.82 2.92
CA SER A 185 6.32 -15.73 2.40
C SER A 185 5.53 -14.55 1.82
N TYR A 186 4.22 -14.71 1.56
CA TYR A 186 3.42 -13.67 0.91
C TYR A 186 3.32 -12.34 1.69
N ARG A 187 3.64 -12.35 3.00
CA ARG A 187 3.61 -11.17 3.89
C ARG A 187 4.94 -10.42 3.98
N GLU A 188 6.00 -10.95 3.39
CA GLU A 188 7.35 -10.37 3.50
C GLU A 188 7.52 -9.10 2.67
N PHE A 189 6.75 -8.95 1.57
CA PHE A 189 6.81 -7.82 0.63
C PHE A 189 8.23 -7.25 0.39
N PRO A 190 9.18 -8.04 -0.17
CA PRO A 190 10.57 -7.61 -0.31
C PRO A 190 10.76 -6.31 -1.10
N LEU A 191 9.86 -6.03 -2.07
CA LEU A 191 9.85 -4.77 -2.80
C LEU A 191 9.57 -3.58 -1.86
N LEU A 192 8.61 -3.70 -0.94
CA LEU A 192 8.31 -2.65 0.02
C LEU A 192 9.47 -2.46 1.01
N GLN A 193 10.08 -3.55 1.48
CA GLN A 193 11.28 -3.48 2.32
C GLN A 193 12.42 -2.74 1.60
N GLN A 194 12.73 -3.12 0.35
CA GLN A 194 13.75 -2.47 -0.46
C GLN A 194 13.49 -0.96 -0.63
N ARG A 195 12.23 -0.59 -0.90
CA ARG A 195 11.84 0.82 -1.03
C ARG A 195 11.98 1.55 0.30
N PHE A 196 11.62 0.92 1.42
CA PHE A 196 11.76 1.49 2.75
C PHE A 196 13.23 1.68 3.15
N ASP A 197 14.08 0.67 2.94
CA ASP A 197 15.51 0.71 3.27
C ASP A 197 16.21 1.88 2.55
N TYR A 198 15.80 2.16 1.32
CA TYR A 198 16.29 3.33 0.59
C TYR A 198 15.96 4.66 1.30
N LEU A 199 14.79 4.78 1.93
CA LEU A 199 14.37 6.00 2.65
C LEU A 199 15.25 6.29 3.86
N ILE A 200 15.77 5.24 4.51
CA ILE A 200 16.56 5.36 5.75
C ILE A 200 18.08 5.26 5.53
N SER A 201 18.51 4.90 4.32
CA SER A 201 19.92 4.99 3.91
C SER A 201 20.43 6.42 3.87
#